data_AF-A0A939U9W7-F1
#
_entry.id   AF-A0A939U9W7-F1
#
_cell.length_a   1.000
_cell.length_b   1.000
_cell.length_c   1.000
_cell.angle_alpha   90.00
_cell.angle_beta   90.00
_cell.angle_gamma   90.00
#
_symmetry.space_group_name_H-M   'P 1'
#
loop_
_entity.id
_entity.type
_entity.pdbx_description
1 polymer ?
#
loop_
_entity_poly.entity_id
_entity_poly.type
_entity_poly.pdbx_seq_one_letter_code
_entity_poly.pdbx_strand_id
1 'polypeptide(L)'
;VLIFAGFVLSNLGMQWLWVAILGLVLNWYGDSLDGTLARVRHAQRPVYGYFLDHTMDIANELLMFIGVGLSPLVHLHVALMALVFYLILTVMQNINAHLREEFNLTYAKLGPTELRLFIILICLLFIFVKPVSEYRHTIHILGNVYTATIFDYVAVFVVVALAVICLGYFIKDLRYYAKIDPPKYKPE
;
A
#
# COMPACT_ATOMS: atom_id res chain seq x y z
N VAL A 1 -5.53 -3.22 12.86
CA VAL A 1 -6.74 -2.88 13.65
C VAL A 1 -6.74 -1.44 14.12
N LEU A 2 -5.77 -0.98 14.94
CA LEU A 2 -5.74 0.41 15.43
C LEU A 2 -5.76 1.46 14.31
N ILE A 3 -4.99 1.22 13.25
CA ILE A 3 -4.94 2.06 12.04
C ILE A 3 -6.35 2.24 11.45
N PHE A 4 -7.01 1.12 11.15
CA PHE A 4 -8.38 1.09 10.63
C PHE A 4 -9.37 1.81 11.56
N ALA A 5 -9.33 1.50 12.86
CA ALA A 5 -10.21 2.14 13.84
C ALA A 5 -10.00 3.66 13.90
N GLY A 6 -8.75 4.13 13.92
CA GLY A 6 -8.43 5.55 13.90
C GLY A 6 -8.96 6.27 12.65
N PHE A 7 -8.82 5.63 11.48
CA PHE A 7 -9.38 6.18 10.24
C PHE A 7 -10.91 6.21 10.23
N VAL A 8 -11.58 5.14 10.64
CA VAL A 8 -13.05 5.11 10.69
C VAL A 8 -13.59 6.13 11.70
N LEU A 9 -12.98 6.20 12.88
CA LEU A 9 -13.39 7.15 13.93
C LEU A 9 -13.09 8.61 13.55
N SER A 10 -12.21 8.86 12.58
CA SER A 10 -11.94 10.23 12.11
C SER A 10 -13.17 10.92 11.50
N ASN A 11 -14.21 10.17 11.12
CA ASN A 11 -15.52 10.71 10.77
C ASN A 11 -16.23 11.42 11.95
N LEU A 12 -15.95 11.00 13.18
CA LEU A 12 -16.47 11.62 14.40
C LEU A 12 -15.66 12.85 14.82
N GLY A 13 -14.41 12.95 14.35
CA GLY A 13 -13.53 14.08 14.66
C GLY A 13 -12.09 13.81 14.24
N MET A 14 -11.42 14.85 13.75
CA MET A 14 -10.06 14.76 13.18
C MET A 14 -9.02 14.28 14.20
N GLN A 15 -9.28 14.41 15.50
CA GLN A 15 -8.38 13.96 16.58
C GLN A 15 -8.14 12.45 16.57
N TRP A 16 -9.09 11.65 16.04
CA TRP A 16 -8.92 10.20 15.94
C TRP A 16 -7.83 9.78 14.95
N LEU A 17 -7.37 10.68 14.08
CA LEU A 17 -6.20 10.44 13.24
C LEU A 17 -4.92 10.25 14.07
N TRP A 18 -4.85 10.74 15.30
CA TRP A 18 -3.75 10.40 16.21
C TRP A 18 -3.72 8.91 16.57
N VAL A 19 -4.88 8.26 16.68
CA VAL A 19 -4.98 6.81 16.89
C VAL A 19 -4.50 6.06 15.64
N ALA A 20 -4.81 6.57 14.45
CA ALA A 20 -4.30 6.00 13.20
C ALA A 20 -2.78 6.12 13.11
N ILE A 21 -2.21 7.30 13.41
CA ILE A 21 -0.77 7.55 13.46
C ILE A 21 -0.09 6.64 14.48
N LEU A 22 -0.62 6.53 15.70
CA LEU A 22 -0.10 5.62 16.72
C LEU A 22 -0.12 4.17 16.22
N GLY A 23 -1.23 3.75 15.60
CA GLY A 23 -1.35 2.43 14.99
C GLY A 23 -0.31 2.18 13.91
N LEU A 24 -0.01 3.16 13.06
CA LEU A 24 1.02 3.07 12.01
C LEU A 24 2.41 2.91 12.62
N VAL A 25 2.74 3.69 13.65
CA VAL A 25 4.02 3.60 14.36
C VAL A 25 4.17 2.24 15.05
N LEU A 26 3.13 1.75 15.73
CA LEU A 26 3.16 0.44 16.38
C LEU A 26 3.28 -0.70 15.37
N ASN A 27 2.56 -0.62 14.26
CA ASN A 27 2.66 -1.61 13.19
C ASN A 27 4.06 -1.63 12.58
N TRP A 28 4.61 -0.46 12.25
CA TRP A 28 5.97 -0.35 11.73
C TRP A 28 7.03 -0.87 12.71
N TYR A 29 6.88 -0.54 13.99
CA TYR A 29 7.78 -1.02 15.03
C TYR A 29 7.74 -2.54 15.17
N GLY A 30 6.55 -3.14 15.16
CA GLY A 30 6.38 -4.60 15.20
C GLY A 30 7.03 -5.30 14.02
N ASP A 31 6.75 -4.82 12.81
CA ASP A 31 7.27 -5.30 11.52
C ASP A 31 8.81 -5.19 11.42
N SER A 32 9.40 -4.18 12.05
CA SER A 32 10.87 -4.03 12.06
C SER A 32 11.55 -4.91 13.13
N LEU A 33 10.82 -5.25 14.20
CA LEU A 33 11.37 -5.94 15.37
C LEU A 33 11.30 -7.46 15.24
N ASP A 34 10.30 -8.01 14.58
CA ASP A 34 9.98 -9.44 14.60
C ASP A 34 11.14 -10.33 14.10
N GLY A 35 11.75 -10.01 12.96
CA GLY A 35 12.88 -10.74 12.39
C GLY A 35 14.15 -10.57 13.22
N THR A 36 14.34 -9.40 13.84
CA THR A 36 15.46 -9.15 14.76
C THR A 36 15.31 -9.95 16.04
N LEU A 37 14.11 -9.98 16.62
CA LEU A 37 13.80 -10.72 17.83
C LEU A 37 13.93 -12.23 17.59
N ALA A 38 13.48 -12.73 16.43
CA ALA A 38 13.64 -14.13 16.04
C ALA A 38 15.12 -14.55 15.93
N ARG A 39 15.98 -13.66 15.39
CA ARG A 39 17.44 -13.87 15.31
C ARG A 39 18.09 -13.89 16.69
N VAL A 40 17.83 -12.88 17.52
CA VAL A 40 18.42 -12.73 18.85
C VAL A 40 18.02 -13.90 19.77
N ARG A 41 16.80 -14.44 19.61
CA ARG A 41 16.32 -15.59 20.38
C ARG A 41 16.71 -16.96 19.80
N HIS A 42 17.43 -16.99 18.67
CA HIS A 42 17.74 -18.23 17.94
C HIS A 42 16.49 -19.09 17.64
N ALA A 43 15.34 -18.44 17.41
CA ALA A 43 14.04 -19.07 17.23
C ALA A 43 13.47 -18.78 15.83
N GLN A 44 14.34 -18.72 14.83
CA GLN A 44 13.96 -18.44 13.45
C GLN A 44 13.11 -19.59 12.88
N ARG A 45 11.98 -19.25 12.26
CA ARG A 45 11.10 -20.21 11.58
C ARG A 45 10.99 -19.78 10.12
N PRO A 46 11.91 -20.19 9.23
CA PRO A 46 11.98 -19.65 7.88
C PRO A 46 10.69 -19.87 7.07
N VAL A 47 10.06 -21.04 7.19
CA VAL A 47 8.82 -21.34 6.43
C VAL A 47 7.59 -20.72 7.10
N TYR A 48 7.38 -20.99 8.39
CA TYR A 48 6.20 -20.51 9.11
C TYR A 48 6.20 -19.00 9.30
N GLY A 49 7.37 -18.43 9.66
CA GLY A 49 7.55 -16.99 9.81
C GLY A 49 7.28 -16.27 8.51
N TYR A 50 7.84 -16.75 7.39
CA TYR A 50 7.57 -16.20 6.06
C TYR A 50 6.07 -16.21 5.70
N PHE A 51 5.38 -17.33 5.90
CA PHE A 51 3.94 -17.42 5.65
C PHE A 51 3.13 -16.45 6.52
N LEU A 52 3.44 -16.40 7.82
CA LEU A 52 2.75 -15.53 8.76
C LEU A 52 2.96 -14.06 8.40
N ASP A 53 4.19 -13.66 8.17
CA ASP A 53 4.62 -12.31 7.79
C ASP A 53 3.84 -11.81 6.56
N HIS A 54 3.94 -12.54 5.44
CA HIS A 54 3.28 -12.14 4.19
C HIS A 54 1.75 -12.16 4.28
N THR A 55 1.17 -13.08 5.06
CA THR A 55 -0.30 -13.12 5.24
C THR A 55 -0.77 -11.95 6.10
N MET A 56 -0.01 -11.59 7.13
CA MET A 56 -0.33 -10.46 8.00
C MET A 56 -0.14 -9.12 7.29
N ASP A 57 0.85 -9.00 6.40
CA ASP A 57 1.03 -7.81 5.57
C ASP A 57 -0.18 -7.54 4.68
N ILE A 58 -0.66 -8.55 3.95
CA ILE A 58 -1.86 -8.43 3.12
C ILE A 58 -3.07 -8.01 3.97
N ALA A 59 -3.27 -8.64 5.13
CA ALA A 59 -4.36 -8.29 6.04
C ALA A 59 -4.24 -6.84 6.56
N ASN A 60 -3.02 -6.39 6.86
CA ASN A 60 -2.74 -5.05 7.34
C ASN A 60 -3.00 -3.99 6.25
N GLU A 61 -2.56 -4.25 5.03
CA GLU A 61 -2.80 -3.39 3.86
C GLU A 61 -4.29 -3.27 3.56
N LEU A 62 -5.03 -4.37 3.56
CA LEU A 62 -6.49 -4.36 3.41
C LEU A 62 -7.15 -3.44 4.45
N LEU A 63 -6.85 -3.64 5.73
CA LEU A 63 -7.40 -2.82 6.80
C LEU A 63 -6.99 -1.34 6.68
N MET A 64 -5.78 -1.06 6.24
CA MET A 64 -5.26 0.30 6.10
C MET A 64 -5.95 1.05 4.95
N PHE A 65 -6.00 0.46 3.75
CA PHE A 65 -6.62 1.10 2.59
C PHE A 65 -8.14 1.22 2.72
N ILE A 66 -8.82 0.19 3.25
CA ILE A 66 -10.27 0.29 3.56
C ILE A 66 -10.49 1.36 4.63
N GLY A 67 -9.65 1.41 5.67
CA GLY A 67 -9.72 2.45 6.70
C GLY A 67 -9.63 3.84 6.10
N VAL A 68 -8.61 4.11 5.29
CA VAL A 68 -8.43 5.39 4.59
C VAL A 68 -9.64 5.70 3.70
N GLY A 69 -10.15 4.72 2.95
CA GLY A 69 -11.31 4.90 2.08
C GLY A 69 -12.64 5.15 2.80
N LEU A 70 -12.75 4.71 4.06
CA LEU A 70 -13.88 5.00 4.94
C LEU A 70 -13.68 6.28 5.76
N SER A 71 -12.52 6.94 5.64
CA SER A 71 -12.23 8.19 6.34
C SER A 71 -12.60 9.41 5.49
N PRO A 72 -12.64 10.62 6.09
CA PRO A 72 -12.84 11.87 5.35
C PRO A 72 -11.67 12.26 4.44
N LEU A 73 -10.58 11.48 4.42
CA LEU A 73 -9.35 11.83 3.70
C LEU A 73 -9.45 11.53 2.20
N VAL A 74 -9.91 10.34 1.84
CA VAL A 74 -9.89 9.86 0.45
C VAL A 74 -11.16 9.07 0.16
N HIS A 75 -11.72 9.22 -1.03
CA HIS A 75 -12.87 8.43 -1.46
C HIS A 75 -12.53 6.94 -1.52
N LEU A 76 -13.47 6.14 -1.02
CA LEU A 76 -13.35 4.68 -0.98
C LEU A 76 -12.92 4.08 -2.31
N HIS A 77 -13.49 4.54 -3.43
CA HIS A 77 -13.18 3.96 -4.75
C HIS A 77 -11.72 4.18 -5.16
N VAL A 78 -11.16 5.34 -4.85
CA VAL A 78 -9.75 5.66 -5.14
C VAL A 78 -8.82 4.85 -4.24
N ALA A 79 -9.15 4.77 -2.94
CA ALA A 79 -8.39 3.97 -1.98
C ALA A 79 -8.38 2.47 -2.35
N LEU A 80 -9.53 1.92 -2.77
CA LEU A 80 -9.63 0.54 -3.23
C LEU A 80 -8.88 0.30 -4.54
N MET A 81 -8.88 1.27 -5.46
CA MET A 81 -8.08 1.18 -6.69
C MET A 81 -6.58 1.12 -6.37
N ALA A 82 -6.11 1.95 -5.42
CA ALA A 82 -4.73 1.92 -4.96
C ALA A 82 -4.37 0.56 -4.33
N LEU A 83 -5.27 0.03 -3.50
CA LEU A 83 -5.14 -1.31 -2.91
C LEU A 83 -5.02 -2.40 -3.99
N VAL A 84 -5.84 -2.37 -5.03
CA VAL A 84 -5.77 -3.35 -6.13
C VAL A 84 -4.40 -3.33 -6.81
N PHE A 85 -3.92 -2.16 -7.23
CA PHE A 85 -2.61 -2.08 -7.89
C PHE A 85 -1.47 -2.45 -6.95
N TYR A 86 -1.57 -2.09 -5.67
CA TYR A 86 -0.59 -2.50 -4.67
C TYR A 86 -0.57 -4.03 -4.52
N LEU A 87 -1.73 -4.69 -4.39
CA LEU A 87 -1.81 -6.16 -4.29
C LEU A 87 -1.28 -6.86 -5.54
N ILE A 88 -1.50 -6.31 -6.73
CA ILE A 88 -0.91 -6.84 -7.97
C ILE A 88 0.62 -6.80 -7.89
N LEU A 89 1.20 -5.68 -7.44
CA LEU A 89 2.65 -5.57 -7.25
C LEU A 89 3.17 -6.59 -6.25
N THR A 90 2.49 -6.77 -5.11
CA THR A 90 2.84 -7.78 -4.09
C THR A 90 2.82 -9.20 -4.68
N VAL A 91 1.78 -9.54 -5.47
CA VAL A 91 1.70 -10.85 -6.13
C VAL A 91 2.83 -11.03 -7.14
N MET A 92 3.13 -10.03 -7.96
CA MET A 92 4.25 -10.10 -8.91
C MET A 92 5.59 -10.28 -8.20
N GLN A 93 5.80 -9.59 -7.08
CA GLN A 93 7.00 -9.74 -6.26
C GLN A 93 7.09 -11.15 -5.67
N ASN A 94 5.99 -11.72 -5.17
CA ASN A 94 5.94 -13.09 -4.67
C ASN A 94 6.24 -14.13 -5.76
N ILE A 95 5.67 -13.96 -6.97
CA ILE A 95 5.97 -14.82 -8.12
C ILE A 95 7.45 -14.76 -8.45
N ASN A 96 8.04 -13.56 -8.52
CA ASN A 96 9.46 -13.40 -8.81
C ASN A 96 10.35 -13.97 -7.70
N ALA A 97 9.98 -13.81 -6.43
CA ALA A 97 10.71 -14.38 -5.31
C ALA A 97 10.72 -15.92 -5.39
N HIS A 98 9.60 -16.53 -5.78
CA HIS A 98 9.51 -17.98 -5.99
C HIS A 98 10.30 -18.45 -7.21
N LEU A 99 10.21 -17.74 -8.35
CA LEU A 99 10.84 -18.16 -9.61
C LEU A 99 12.34 -17.90 -9.67
N ARG A 100 12.85 -16.87 -8.98
CA ARG A 100 14.25 -16.43 -9.12
C ARG A 100 15.17 -16.93 -8.00
N GLU A 101 14.64 -17.57 -6.95
CA GLU A 101 15.33 -17.98 -5.71
C GLU A 101 16.14 -16.87 -4.98
N GLU A 102 16.23 -15.66 -5.57
CA GLU A 102 16.86 -14.47 -5.02
C GLU A 102 15.80 -13.41 -4.70
N PHE A 103 15.65 -13.09 -3.41
CA PHE A 103 14.89 -11.95 -2.90
C PHE A 103 15.58 -10.63 -3.26
N ASN A 104 15.59 -10.25 -4.53
CA ASN A 104 16.06 -8.93 -4.93
C ASN A 104 14.98 -7.90 -4.59
N LEU A 105 15.03 -7.33 -3.37
CA LEU A 105 14.18 -6.24 -2.87
C LEU A 105 14.38 -4.89 -3.60
N THR A 106 15.11 -4.85 -4.73
CA THR A 106 15.47 -3.61 -5.44
C THR A 106 14.49 -3.27 -6.56
N TYR A 107 13.25 -3.72 -6.47
CA TYR A 107 12.19 -3.35 -7.41
C TYR A 107 11.29 -2.31 -6.76
N ALA A 108 11.77 -1.04 -6.74
CA ALA A 108 11.01 0.24 -6.71
C ALA A 108 11.55 1.31 -5.75
N LYS A 109 12.47 0.99 -4.81
CA LYS A 109 12.95 1.91 -3.74
C LYS A 109 11.84 2.54 -2.88
N LEU A 110 10.57 2.18 -3.08
CA LEU A 110 9.41 2.55 -2.28
C LEU A 110 8.98 1.27 -1.57
N GLY A 111 9.49 1.09 -0.36
CA GLY A 111 9.12 -0.02 0.50
C GLY A 111 7.90 0.30 1.37
N PRO A 112 7.48 -0.66 2.20
CA PRO A 112 6.41 -0.47 3.18
C PRO A 112 6.69 0.68 4.15
N THR A 113 7.95 0.95 4.48
CA THR A 113 8.36 2.04 5.37
C THR A 113 8.02 3.41 4.78
N GLU A 114 8.39 3.67 3.53
CA GLU A 114 8.14 4.94 2.85
C GLU A 114 6.64 5.21 2.72
N LEU A 115 5.85 4.17 2.42
CA LEU A 115 4.39 4.27 2.36
C LEU A 115 3.79 4.67 3.72
N ARG A 116 4.23 4.01 4.81
CA ARG A 116 3.75 4.33 6.17
C ARG A 116 4.09 5.77 6.56
N LEU A 117 5.32 6.23 6.30
CA LEU A 117 5.73 7.61 6.56
C LEU A 117 4.92 8.62 5.75
N PHE A 118 4.64 8.32 4.48
CA PHE A 118 3.81 9.15 3.62
C PHE A 118 2.38 9.29 4.15
N ILE A 119 1.78 8.18 4.62
CA ILE A 119 0.43 8.20 5.23
C ILE A 119 0.42 9.02 6.53
N ILE A 120 1.46 8.88 7.38
CA ILE A 120 1.60 9.70 8.59
C ILE A 120 1.66 11.19 8.23
N LEU A 121 2.45 11.55 7.21
CA LEU A 121 2.55 12.93 6.74
C LEU A 121 1.19 13.46 6.28
N ILE A 122 0.43 12.69 5.49
CA ILE A 122 -0.93 13.06 5.07
C ILE A 122 -1.84 13.30 6.28
N CYS A 123 -1.79 12.42 7.29
CA CYS A 123 -2.61 12.57 8.50
C CYS A 123 -2.24 13.85 9.26
N LEU A 124 -0.95 14.16 9.40
CA LEU A 124 -0.48 15.40 10.04
C LEU A 124 -0.92 16.64 9.26
N LEU A 125 -0.78 16.64 7.93
CA LEU A 125 -1.26 17.74 7.09
C LEU A 125 -2.77 17.94 7.25
N PHE A 126 -3.54 16.86 7.31
CA PHE A 126 -4.98 16.91 7.55
C PHE A 126 -5.32 17.53 8.91
N ILE A 127 -4.60 17.16 9.98
CA ILE A 127 -4.83 17.67 11.34
C ILE A 127 -4.47 19.16 11.46
N PHE A 128 -3.31 19.58 10.93
CA PHE A 128 -2.74 20.91 11.21
C PHE A 128 -3.07 21.96 10.15
N VAL A 129 -3.34 21.57 8.90
CA VAL A 129 -3.54 22.50 7.79
C VAL A 129 -5.02 22.58 7.42
N LYS A 130 -5.77 23.40 8.17
CA LYS A 130 -7.21 23.61 7.95
C LYS A 130 -7.60 23.93 6.50
N PRO A 131 -6.89 24.80 5.75
CA PRO A 131 -7.22 25.07 4.36
C PRO A 131 -7.19 23.81 3.48
N VAL A 132 -6.31 22.85 3.77
CA VAL A 132 -6.19 21.59 3.03
C VAL A 132 -7.29 20.61 3.42
N SER A 133 -7.65 20.57 4.71
CA SER A 133 -8.75 19.73 5.20
C SER A 133 -10.13 20.22 4.74
N GLU A 134 -10.34 21.54 4.65
CA GLU A 134 -11.63 22.15 4.29
C GLU A 134 -11.80 22.33 2.77
N TYR A 135 -10.72 22.25 1.99
CA TYR A 135 -10.80 22.33 0.54
C TYR A 135 -11.66 21.19 -0.01
N ARG A 136 -12.78 21.58 -0.62
CA ARG A 136 -13.74 20.69 -1.28
C ARG A 136 -13.99 21.28 -2.66
N HIS A 137 -13.57 20.57 -3.69
CA HIS A 137 -13.81 20.95 -5.06
C HIS A 137 -14.84 20.02 -5.69
N THR A 138 -15.96 20.57 -6.09
CA THR A 138 -17.03 19.80 -6.72
C THR A 138 -16.72 19.61 -8.20
N ILE A 139 -16.61 18.36 -8.66
CA ILE A 139 -16.38 17.99 -10.05
C ILE A 139 -17.62 17.26 -10.56
N HIS A 140 -18.07 17.63 -11.76
CA HIS A 140 -19.11 16.91 -12.47
C HIS A 140 -18.45 15.91 -13.42
N ILE A 141 -18.53 14.62 -13.10
CA ILE A 141 -18.03 13.55 -13.97
C ILE A 141 -19.21 12.66 -14.34
N LEU A 142 -19.45 12.48 -15.64
CA LEU A 142 -20.47 11.56 -16.17
C LEU A 142 -21.90 11.82 -15.63
N GLY A 143 -22.23 13.07 -15.28
CA GLY A 143 -23.52 13.44 -14.69
C GLY A 143 -23.63 13.29 -13.16
N ASN A 144 -22.61 12.71 -12.51
CA ASN A 144 -22.52 12.60 -11.06
C ASN A 144 -21.68 13.73 -10.47
N VAL A 145 -22.12 14.22 -9.31
CA VAL A 145 -21.44 15.27 -8.55
C VAL A 145 -20.48 14.62 -7.56
N TYR A 146 -19.17 14.78 -7.76
CA TYR A 146 -18.14 14.28 -6.86
C TYR A 146 -17.47 15.43 -6.12
N THR A 147 -17.41 15.38 -4.80
CA THR A 147 -16.76 16.41 -3.99
C THR A 147 -15.33 15.99 -3.69
N ALA A 148 -14.39 16.27 -4.59
CA ALA A 148 -13.00 15.88 -4.45
C ALA A 148 -12.26 16.73 -3.38
N THR A 149 -11.44 16.06 -2.59
CA THR A 149 -10.45 16.67 -1.68
C THR A 149 -9.09 16.78 -2.37
N ILE A 150 -8.16 17.55 -1.80
CA ILE A 150 -6.77 17.60 -2.29
C ILE A 150 -6.12 16.21 -2.23
N PHE A 151 -6.43 15.44 -1.19
CA PHE A 151 -5.89 14.10 -0.99
C PHE A 151 -6.44 13.08 -1.99
N ASP A 152 -7.63 13.29 -2.55
CA ASP A 152 -8.13 12.47 -3.66
C ASP A 152 -7.25 12.62 -4.91
N TYR A 153 -6.82 13.84 -5.25
CA TYR A 153 -5.90 14.04 -6.37
C TYR A 153 -4.54 13.38 -6.13
N VAL A 154 -4.03 13.49 -4.89
CA VAL A 154 -2.80 12.79 -4.48
C VAL A 154 -2.98 11.28 -4.61
N ALA A 155 -4.10 10.74 -4.14
CA ALA A 155 -4.39 9.30 -4.22
C ALA A 155 -4.55 8.82 -5.68
N VAL A 156 -5.22 9.59 -6.54
CA VAL A 156 -5.31 9.30 -7.98
C VAL A 156 -3.93 9.32 -8.63
N PHE A 157 -3.07 10.29 -8.29
CA PHE A 157 -1.70 10.32 -8.76
C PHE A 157 -0.94 9.05 -8.33
N VAL A 158 -1.06 8.63 -7.07
CA VAL A 158 -0.47 7.38 -6.59
C VAL A 158 -1.00 6.17 -7.37
N VAL A 159 -2.31 6.08 -7.61
CA VAL A 159 -2.92 5.01 -8.42
C VAL A 159 -2.31 4.95 -9.81
N VAL A 160 -2.19 6.09 -10.49
CA VAL A 160 -1.59 6.16 -11.83
C VAL A 160 -0.12 5.74 -11.80
N ALA A 161 0.63 6.20 -10.79
CA ALA A 161 2.03 5.80 -10.61
C ALA A 161 2.17 4.28 -10.39
N LEU A 162 1.36 3.69 -9.50
CA LEU A 162 1.35 2.25 -9.25
C LEU A 162 0.98 1.45 -10.52
N ALA A 163 0.00 1.92 -11.29
CA ALA A 163 -0.39 1.28 -12.55
C ALA A 163 0.76 1.29 -13.58
N VAL A 164 1.47 2.41 -13.73
CA VAL A 164 2.63 2.53 -14.62
C VAL A 164 3.78 1.63 -14.15
N ILE A 165 4.07 1.60 -12.85
CA ILE A 165 5.09 0.73 -12.27
C ILE A 165 4.73 -0.74 -12.51
N CYS A 166 3.49 -1.12 -12.26
CA CYS A 166 2.97 -2.47 -12.49
C CYS A 166 3.13 -2.91 -13.94
N LEU A 167 2.74 -2.05 -14.90
CA LEU A 167 2.90 -2.34 -16.32
C LEU A 167 4.37 -2.47 -16.71
N GLY A 168 5.22 -1.57 -16.20
CA GLY A 168 6.66 -1.59 -16.44
C GLY A 168 7.31 -2.89 -15.93
N TYR A 169 6.95 -3.34 -14.73
CA TYR A 169 7.42 -4.61 -14.20
C TYR A 169 6.90 -5.80 -14.97
N PHE A 170 5.63 -5.79 -15.36
CA PHE A 170 5.04 -6.90 -16.10
C PHE A 170 5.78 -7.10 -17.42
N ILE A 171 6.03 -6.02 -18.16
CA ILE A 171 6.79 -6.08 -19.42
C ILE A 171 8.24 -6.52 -19.19
N LYS A 172 8.90 -6.02 -18.13
CA LYS A 172 10.28 -6.39 -17.80
C LYS A 172 10.39 -7.88 -17.46
N ASP A 173 9.51 -8.39 -16.62
CA ASP A 173 9.49 -9.79 -16.21
C ASP A 173 9.11 -10.69 -17.37
N LEU A 174 8.11 -10.31 -18.19
CA LEU A 174 7.75 -11.04 -19.40
C LEU A 174 8.95 -11.22 -20.34
N ARG A 175 9.70 -10.13 -20.60
CA ARG A 175 10.92 -10.17 -21.43
C ARG A 175 12.04 -10.99 -20.80
N TYR A 176 12.16 -10.96 -19.47
CA TYR A 176 13.15 -11.73 -18.75
C TYR A 176 12.86 -13.24 -18.85
N TYR A 177 11.63 -13.64 -18.52
CA TYR A 177 11.24 -15.05 -18.55
C TYR A 177 11.17 -15.61 -19.97
N ALA A 178 10.78 -14.82 -20.98
CA ALA A 178 10.82 -15.25 -22.37
C ALA A 178 12.25 -15.57 -22.88
N LYS A 179 13.30 -15.03 -22.24
CA LYS A 179 14.69 -15.40 -22.55
C LYS A 179 15.11 -16.71 -21.88
N ILE A 180 14.54 -17.01 -20.72
CA ILE A 180 14.82 -18.25 -19.96
C ILE A 180 14.05 -19.43 -20.54
N ASP A 181 12.77 -19.22 -20.85
CA ASP A 181 11.88 -20.21 -21.45
C ASP A 181 11.28 -19.65 -22.76
N PRO A 182 12.04 -19.70 -23.87
CA PRO A 182 11.57 -19.21 -25.16
C PRO A 182 10.47 -20.13 -25.74
N PRO A 183 9.60 -19.62 -26.63
CA PRO A 183 8.56 -20.41 -27.24
C PRO A 183 9.12 -21.66 -27.95
N LYS A 184 8.58 -22.83 -27.60
CA LYS A 184 9.01 -24.13 -28.17
C LYS A 184 8.63 -24.30 -29.65
N TYR A 185 7.71 -23.47 -30.14
CA TYR A 185 7.31 -23.41 -31.55
C TYR A 185 7.36 -21.96 -32.02
N LYS A 186 8.04 -21.70 -33.12
CA LYS A 186 7.93 -20.41 -33.81
C LYS A 186 6.64 -20.44 -34.64
N PRO A 187 5.77 -19.43 -34.56
CA PRO A 187 4.73 -19.27 -35.57
C PRO A 187 5.43 -19.10 -36.93
N GLU A 188 4.99 -19.87 -37.92
CA GLU A 188 5.40 -19.74 -39.33
C GLU A 188 5.08 -18.35 -39.89
#